data_AF-A0AAD6PHG7-F1
#
_entry.id   AF-A0AAD6PHG7-F1
#
_cell.length_a   1.000
_cell.length_b   1.000
_cell.length_c   1.000
_cell.angle_alpha   90.00
_cell.angle_beta   90.00
_cell.angle_gamma   90.00
#
_symmetry.space_group_name_H-M   'P 1'
#
loop_
_entity.id
_entity.type
_entity.pdbx_description
1 polymer ?
#
loop_
_entity_poly.entity_id
_entity_poly.type
_entity_poly.pdbx_seq_one_letter_code
_entity_poly.pdbx_strand_id
1 'polypeptide(L)'
;MQQLANLVKVMETPFQGRDDFQITLLRVLESVAEERLVILESRNIFIGEILPDERGSEALKSISNVHFLPLYPTFIEDEDPIPMYAQKLLVMLIEYDYIKISDILHLKTVSQCFEFLLGDLSSANVNNVQLCLAMASAPEMESKLLSQLKVARRIGNLLEFVYAKDMEDFLEPTLGLCRAFLLCSVGSKRGLAYKIEPALLNDSSSEASTAADQLQCIRDIADFGSNVGVLLALSGSDEANVADIASECVLLVLKAAPREATTGFLTNLPKVSAILESRRRGVPCLLLQRILHALAYSCRQYLSHAMILSIAVNEISRIEVILSELKNPSTPDLANAVLLVVSELQRLHRCI
;
A
#
# COMPACT_ATOMS: atom_id res chain seq x y z
N MET A 1 19.77 -29.94 8.66
CA MET A 1 21.08 -29.71 9.32
C MET A 1 21.89 -28.59 8.69
N GLN A 2 21.84 -28.45 7.38
CA GLN A 2 22.55 -27.44 6.60
C GLN A 2 21.61 -26.18 6.45
N GLN A 3 20.33 -26.14 6.82
CA GLN A 3 19.52 -24.87 6.76
C GLN A 3 19.32 -24.13 8.08
N LEU A 4 19.65 -24.82 9.16
CA LEU A 4 19.60 -24.35 10.56
C LEU A 4 20.64 -23.26 10.92
N ALA A 5 21.92 -23.54 10.80
CA ALA A 5 23.03 -22.62 11.04
C ALA A 5 23.23 -21.39 10.14
N ASN A 6 22.31 -21.09 9.21
CA ASN A 6 22.27 -19.82 8.48
C ASN A 6 21.50 -18.83 9.29
N LEU A 7 20.38 -19.32 9.79
CA LEU A 7 19.67 -18.74 10.91
C LEU A 7 20.61 -18.58 12.13
N VAL A 8 21.41 -19.61 12.52
CA VAL A 8 22.42 -19.49 13.62
C VAL A 8 23.55 -18.51 13.31
N LYS A 9 23.77 -18.18 12.04
CA LYS A 9 24.77 -17.20 11.63
C LYS A 9 24.25 -15.76 11.69
N VAL A 10 23.00 -15.52 11.32
CA VAL A 10 22.33 -14.22 11.52
C VAL A 10 22.24 -13.88 13.01
N MET A 11 22.16 -14.91 13.84
CA MET A 11 22.19 -14.87 15.30
C MET A 11 23.52 -14.42 15.93
N GLU A 12 24.65 -14.37 15.22
CA GLU A 12 25.97 -14.18 15.88
C GLU A 12 26.47 -12.71 15.96
N THR A 13 25.82 -11.73 15.32
CA THR A 13 26.16 -10.29 15.45
C THR A 13 25.25 -9.57 16.47
N PRO A 14 25.77 -8.72 17.37
CA PRO A 14 25.02 -8.20 18.51
C PRO A 14 23.93 -7.19 18.11
N PHE A 15 22.69 -7.48 18.50
CA PHE A 15 21.56 -6.54 18.51
C PHE A 15 20.77 -6.73 19.81
N GLN A 16 20.02 -5.71 20.25
CA GLN A 16 19.27 -5.76 21.50
C GLN A 16 18.03 -6.67 21.32
N GLY A 17 17.86 -7.69 22.17
CA GLY A 17 16.87 -8.77 21.98
C GLY A 17 17.38 -9.99 21.21
N ARG A 18 18.66 -9.99 20.82
CA ARG A 18 19.34 -11.12 20.16
C ARG A 18 19.30 -12.38 20.99
N ASP A 19 19.60 -12.30 22.28
CA ASP A 19 19.71 -13.50 23.12
C ASP A 19 18.35 -14.21 23.23
N ASP A 20 17.23 -13.47 23.26
CA ASP A 20 15.88 -14.04 23.30
C ASP A 20 15.41 -14.60 21.94
N PHE A 21 15.72 -13.93 20.83
CA PHE A 21 15.47 -14.47 19.48
C PHE A 21 16.34 -15.70 19.21
N GLN A 22 17.60 -15.67 19.66
CA GLN A 22 18.53 -16.81 19.62
C GLN A 22 18.00 -17.99 20.42
N ILE A 23 17.53 -17.75 21.65
CA ILE A 23 16.95 -18.78 22.54
C ILE A 23 15.66 -19.36 21.95
N THR A 24 14.83 -18.54 21.30
CA THR A 24 13.57 -18.97 20.68
C THR A 24 13.83 -19.85 19.46
N LEU A 25 14.76 -19.44 18.59
CA LEU A 25 15.17 -20.24 17.45
C LEU A 25 15.91 -21.52 17.88
N LEU A 26 16.79 -21.45 18.89
CA LEU A 26 17.47 -22.60 19.49
C LEU A 26 16.49 -23.59 20.09
N ARG A 27 15.46 -23.17 20.83
CA ARG A 27 14.45 -24.06 21.41
C ARG A 27 13.57 -24.74 20.34
N VAL A 28 13.25 -24.05 19.25
CA VAL A 28 12.54 -24.62 18.10
C VAL A 28 13.39 -25.65 17.35
N LEU A 29 14.71 -25.49 17.34
CA LEU A 29 15.66 -26.38 16.66
C LEU A 29 16.16 -27.53 17.55
N GLU A 30 16.33 -27.30 18.85
CA GLU A 30 16.69 -28.30 19.87
C GLU A 30 15.56 -29.31 20.10
N SER A 31 14.29 -28.90 19.96
CA SER A 31 13.15 -29.83 19.99
C SER A 31 13.06 -30.75 18.77
N VAL A 32 13.78 -30.40 17.68
CA VAL A 32 13.80 -31.15 16.41
C VAL A 32 15.04 -32.05 16.27
N ALA A 33 16.11 -31.81 17.04
CA ALA A 33 17.40 -32.47 16.90
C ALA A 33 17.92 -33.03 18.24
N GLU A 34 17.50 -34.23 18.60
CA GLU A 34 18.03 -34.92 19.79
C GLU A 34 19.44 -35.51 19.63
N GLU A 35 20.10 -35.46 18.46
CA GLU A 35 21.50 -35.96 18.34
C GLU A 35 22.41 -34.99 17.57
N ARG A 36 23.24 -34.27 18.34
CA ARG A 36 24.22 -33.24 17.95
C ARG A 36 25.52 -33.90 17.44
N LEU A 37 26.25 -33.35 16.46
CA LEU A 37 27.47 -32.58 16.78
C LEU A 37 28.13 -31.85 15.57
N VAL A 38 27.56 -31.85 14.37
CA VAL A 38 28.29 -31.43 13.14
C VAL A 38 28.04 -29.98 12.69
N ILE A 39 27.16 -29.23 13.38
CA ILE A 39 26.66 -27.94 12.85
C ILE A 39 27.53 -26.71 13.20
N LEU A 40 28.39 -26.79 14.21
CA LEU A 40 29.01 -25.59 14.80
C LEU A 40 30.27 -25.09 14.08
N GLU A 41 30.92 -25.88 13.22
CA GLU A 41 32.19 -25.46 12.58
C GLU A 41 32.05 -24.70 11.26
N SER A 42 30.84 -24.56 10.72
CA SER A 42 30.66 -24.33 9.28
C SER A 42 29.74 -23.15 8.99
N ARG A 43 29.92 -22.02 9.66
CA ARG A 43 29.16 -20.76 9.46
C ARG A 43 29.23 -20.25 7.98
N ASN A 44 30.39 -20.22 7.32
CA ASN A 44 30.54 -19.75 5.91
C ASN A 44 30.09 -20.77 4.86
N ILE A 45 30.28 -22.03 5.18
CA ILE A 45 29.63 -23.17 4.52
C ILE A 45 28.11 -23.05 4.66
N PHE A 46 27.65 -22.44 5.75
CA PHE A 46 26.24 -22.35 6.01
C PHE A 46 25.49 -21.54 4.93
N ILE A 47 25.86 -20.29 4.61
CA ILE A 47 25.04 -19.50 3.65
C ILE A 47 25.34 -19.92 2.21
N GLY A 48 26.56 -20.39 1.94
CA GLY A 48 27.06 -20.72 0.60
C GLY A 48 26.91 -22.18 0.14
N GLU A 49 26.91 -23.18 1.02
CA GLU A 49 26.80 -24.61 0.64
C GLU A 49 25.39 -25.19 0.83
N ILE A 50 24.40 -24.36 1.19
CA ILE A 50 23.05 -24.81 1.56
C ILE A 50 21.95 -24.30 0.66
N LEU A 51 22.18 -23.13 0.09
CA LEU A 51 21.29 -22.55 -0.89
C LEU A 51 22.07 -22.26 -2.18
N PRO A 52 22.64 -23.31 -2.81
CA PRO A 52 22.70 -23.34 -4.27
C PRO A 52 22.14 -24.66 -4.87
N ASP A 53 21.36 -25.45 -4.11
CA ASP A 53 20.66 -26.63 -4.62
C ASP A 53 19.16 -26.50 -4.36
N GLU A 54 18.34 -26.83 -5.36
CA GLU A 54 16.88 -26.94 -5.28
C GLU A 54 16.42 -27.66 -3.99
N ARG A 55 17.19 -28.67 -3.56
CA ARG A 55 16.90 -29.46 -2.34
C ARG A 55 16.90 -28.66 -1.05
N GLY A 56 17.76 -27.65 -0.94
CA GLY A 56 17.74 -26.74 0.21
C GLY A 56 16.46 -25.92 0.17
N SER A 57 16.19 -25.24 -0.94
CA SER A 57 14.97 -24.44 -1.08
C SER A 57 13.70 -25.22 -0.73
N GLU A 58 13.62 -26.48 -1.18
CA GLU A 58 12.53 -27.41 -0.87
C GLU A 58 12.46 -27.78 0.63
N ALA A 59 13.58 -28.02 1.29
CA ALA A 59 13.60 -28.34 2.71
C ALA A 59 13.18 -27.14 3.59
N LEU A 60 13.62 -25.91 3.27
CA LEU A 60 13.14 -24.70 3.96
C LEU A 60 11.66 -24.48 3.73
N LYS A 61 11.19 -24.68 2.50
CA LYS A 61 9.77 -24.64 2.17
C LYS A 61 8.97 -25.67 2.97
N SER A 62 9.47 -26.89 3.07
CA SER A 62 8.85 -27.95 3.89
C SER A 62 8.79 -27.56 5.37
N ILE A 63 9.91 -27.11 5.96
CA ILE A 63 9.96 -26.69 7.38
C ILE A 63 9.01 -25.53 7.65
N SER A 64 8.98 -24.55 6.74
CA SER A 64 8.12 -23.37 6.87
C SER A 64 6.65 -23.75 6.88
N ASN A 65 6.23 -24.66 5.99
CA ASN A 65 4.85 -25.09 5.86
C ASN A 65 4.41 -26.10 6.94
N VAL A 66 5.28 -27.03 7.33
CA VAL A 66 4.93 -28.12 8.25
C VAL A 66 5.10 -27.71 9.71
N HIS A 67 6.03 -26.81 10.03
CA HIS A 67 6.37 -26.47 11.41
C HIS A 67 6.07 -25.02 11.77
N PHE A 68 6.51 -24.06 10.95
CA PHE A 68 6.35 -22.65 11.30
C PHE A 68 4.91 -22.16 11.15
N LEU A 69 4.29 -22.36 9.97
CA LEU A 69 2.94 -21.88 9.69
C LEU A 69 1.88 -22.37 10.69
N PRO A 70 1.84 -23.65 11.09
CA PRO A 70 0.88 -24.12 12.08
C PRO A 70 1.04 -23.49 13.46
N LEU A 71 2.26 -23.04 13.80
CA LEU A 71 2.57 -22.40 15.09
C LEU A 71 2.44 -20.87 15.05
N TYR A 72 2.38 -20.26 13.86
CA TYR A 72 2.29 -18.82 13.70
C TYR A 72 1.13 -18.17 14.50
N PRO A 73 -0.10 -18.74 14.53
CA PRO A 73 -1.17 -18.18 15.35
C PRO A 73 -0.88 -18.18 16.85
N THR A 74 -0.06 -19.10 17.35
CA THR A 74 0.35 -19.11 18.75
C THR A 74 1.39 -18.03 19.01
N PHE A 75 2.34 -17.84 18.10
CA PHE A 75 3.39 -16.83 18.26
C PHE A 75 2.85 -15.39 18.20
N ILE A 76 1.78 -15.16 17.44
CA ILE A 76 1.19 -13.82 17.31
C ILE A 76 0.39 -13.39 18.55
N GLU A 77 -0.08 -14.36 19.33
CA GLU A 77 -0.85 -14.17 20.57
C GLU A 77 0.06 -14.19 21.82
N ASP A 78 1.38 -14.35 21.64
CA ASP A 78 2.36 -14.43 22.73
C ASP A 78 2.76 -13.02 23.23
N GLU A 79 3.50 -12.97 24.34
CA GLU A 79 4.02 -11.73 24.91
C GLU A 79 5.19 -11.17 24.11
N ASP A 80 5.37 -9.86 24.17
CA ASP A 80 6.52 -9.21 23.54
C ASP A 80 7.85 -9.82 24.01
N PRO A 81 8.82 -10.06 23.11
CA PRO A 81 8.89 -9.61 21.72
C PRO A 81 8.49 -10.65 20.66
N ILE A 82 7.86 -11.77 21.05
CA ILE A 82 7.64 -12.93 20.19
C ILE A 82 6.77 -12.61 18.95
N PRO A 83 5.63 -11.89 19.06
CA PRO A 83 4.81 -11.53 17.91
C PRO A 83 5.57 -10.77 16.82
N MET A 84 6.41 -9.80 17.23
CA MET A 84 7.25 -9.03 16.30
C MET A 84 8.18 -9.94 15.49
N TYR A 85 8.83 -10.88 16.15
CA TYR A 85 9.78 -11.78 15.49
C TYR A 85 9.08 -12.78 14.56
N ALA A 86 7.92 -13.30 14.97
CA ALA A 86 7.11 -14.17 14.13
C ALA A 86 6.63 -13.46 12.87
N GLN A 87 6.15 -12.21 13.00
CA GLN A 87 5.74 -11.37 11.86
C GLN A 87 6.89 -11.15 10.88
N LYS A 88 8.06 -10.74 11.38
CA LYS A 88 9.26 -10.53 10.57
C LYS A 88 9.68 -11.80 9.82
N LEU A 89 9.65 -12.96 10.50
CA LEU A 89 9.99 -14.24 9.87
C LEU A 89 8.96 -14.63 8.80
N LEU A 90 7.66 -14.44 9.06
CA LEU A 90 6.63 -14.73 8.06
C LEU A 90 6.78 -13.87 6.81
N VAL A 91 7.00 -12.55 6.97
CA VAL A 91 7.25 -11.64 5.84
C VAL A 91 8.43 -12.13 5.02
N MET A 92 9.55 -12.46 5.66
CA MET A 92 10.74 -12.98 4.99
C MET A 92 10.46 -14.28 4.22
N LEU A 93 9.74 -15.22 4.83
CA LEU A 93 9.40 -16.49 4.18
C LEU A 93 8.46 -16.32 2.97
N ILE A 94 7.62 -15.29 2.98
CA ILE A 94 6.78 -14.90 1.84
C ILE A 94 7.65 -14.26 0.75
N GLU A 95 8.51 -13.30 1.10
CA GLU A 95 9.39 -12.59 0.15
C GLU A 95 10.32 -13.51 -0.63
N TYR A 96 10.77 -14.60 -0.01
CA TYR A 96 11.63 -15.61 -0.64
C TYR A 96 10.86 -16.83 -1.21
N ASP A 97 9.54 -16.75 -1.37
CA ASP A 97 8.70 -17.81 -1.95
C ASP A 97 8.73 -19.17 -1.22
N TYR A 98 9.12 -19.18 0.07
CA TYR A 98 9.08 -20.37 0.93
C TYR A 98 7.69 -20.62 1.51
N ILE A 99 6.89 -19.58 1.67
CA ILE A 99 5.46 -19.63 2.00
C ILE A 99 4.71 -18.86 0.94
N LYS A 100 3.66 -19.44 0.36
CA LYS A 100 2.79 -18.69 -0.54
C LYS A 100 1.70 -18.00 0.27
N ILE A 101 1.24 -16.86 -0.23
CA ILE A 101 0.06 -16.19 0.35
C ILE A 101 -1.14 -17.15 0.38
N SER A 102 -1.32 -17.99 -0.64
CA SER A 102 -2.37 -19.02 -0.67
C SER A 102 -2.37 -19.94 0.55
N ASP A 103 -1.22 -20.17 1.17
CA ASP A 103 -1.06 -21.06 2.33
C ASP A 103 -1.53 -20.39 3.64
N ILE A 104 -1.70 -19.06 3.63
CA ILE A 104 -2.12 -18.25 4.79
C ILE A 104 -3.46 -17.52 4.60
N LEU A 105 -4.14 -17.71 3.46
CA LEU A 105 -5.45 -17.10 3.15
C LEU A 105 -6.64 -17.76 3.90
N HIS A 106 -6.42 -18.15 5.16
CA HIS A 106 -7.51 -18.51 6.06
C HIS A 106 -8.01 -17.27 6.79
N LEU A 107 -9.32 -17.05 6.83
CA LEU A 107 -9.93 -15.83 7.39
C LEU A 107 -9.43 -15.49 8.80
N LYS A 108 -9.16 -16.50 9.65
CA LYS A 108 -8.60 -16.28 10.99
C LYS A 108 -7.21 -15.67 10.94
N THR A 109 -6.30 -16.26 10.16
CA THR A 109 -4.93 -15.77 9.97
C THR A 109 -4.91 -14.38 9.36
N VAL A 110 -5.72 -14.16 8.32
CA VAL A 110 -5.87 -12.84 7.69
C VAL A 110 -6.33 -11.81 8.73
N SER A 111 -7.35 -12.13 9.53
CA SER A 111 -7.86 -11.20 10.56
C SER A 111 -6.78 -10.85 11.59
N GLN A 112 -6.01 -11.84 12.06
CA GLN A 112 -4.90 -11.64 13.00
C GLN A 112 -3.82 -10.72 12.43
N CYS A 113 -3.46 -10.87 11.16
CA CYS A 113 -2.45 -10.02 10.52
C CYS A 113 -2.87 -8.54 10.43
N PHE A 114 -4.18 -8.25 10.34
CA PHE A 114 -4.71 -6.89 10.30
C PHE A 114 -5.09 -6.34 11.70
N GLU A 115 -4.99 -7.14 12.75
CA GLU A 115 -5.48 -6.80 14.10
C GLU A 115 -4.78 -5.58 14.68
N PHE A 116 -3.50 -5.36 14.38
CA PHE A 116 -2.75 -4.19 14.86
C PHE A 116 -3.40 -2.85 14.44
N LEU A 117 -4.15 -2.81 13.34
CA LEU A 117 -4.89 -1.63 12.89
C LEU A 117 -6.08 -1.27 13.79
N LEU A 118 -6.51 -2.21 14.62
CA LEU A 118 -7.59 -2.02 15.60
C LEU A 118 -7.08 -1.50 16.95
N GLY A 119 -5.77 -1.65 17.22
CA GLY A 119 -5.10 -1.24 18.44
C GLY A 119 -4.54 0.18 18.40
N ASP A 120 -3.59 0.46 19.31
CA ASP A 120 -2.83 1.70 19.31
C ASP A 120 -1.77 1.67 18.19
N LEU A 121 -1.80 2.66 17.30
CA LEU A 121 -0.85 2.78 16.20
C LEU A 121 0.56 3.14 16.66
N SER A 122 0.72 3.60 17.92
CA SER A 122 2.05 3.88 18.49
C SER A 122 2.91 2.62 18.64
N SER A 123 2.29 1.44 18.76
CA SER A 123 2.96 0.13 18.79
C SER A 123 2.98 -0.56 17.41
N ALA A 124 2.61 0.15 16.34
CA ALA A 124 2.61 -0.42 15.00
C ALA A 124 4.03 -0.81 14.56
N ASN A 125 4.12 -1.97 13.91
CA ASN A 125 5.38 -2.51 13.39
C ASN A 125 5.34 -2.47 11.86
N VAL A 126 6.43 -2.04 11.21
CA VAL A 126 6.50 -1.97 9.74
C VAL A 126 6.27 -3.33 9.09
N ASN A 127 6.70 -4.42 9.74
CA ASN A 127 6.49 -5.79 9.26
C ASN A 127 4.99 -6.14 9.20
N ASN A 128 4.16 -5.58 10.08
CA ASN A 128 2.71 -5.76 10.00
C ASN A 128 2.11 -5.08 8.79
N VAL A 129 2.59 -3.89 8.46
CA VAL A 129 2.19 -3.15 7.26
C VAL A 129 2.62 -3.92 6.00
N GLN A 130 3.85 -4.42 5.98
CA GLN A 130 4.39 -5.23 4.87
C GLN A 130 3.61 -6.54 4.68
N LEU A 131 3.26 -7.24 5.77
CA LEU A 131 2.45 -8.44 5.71
C LEU A 131 1.05 -8.15 5.16
N CYS A 132 0.42 -7.07 5.63
CA CYS A 132 -0.86 -6.60 5.09
C CYS A 132 -0.77 -6.24 3.62
N LEU A 133 0.31 -5.57 3.22
CA LEU A 133 0.57 -5.20 1.83
C LEU A 133 0.74 -6.45 0.95
N ALA A 134 1.54 -7.42 1.38
CA ALA A 134 1.76 -8.66 0.66
C ALA A 134 0.45 -9.43 0.44
N MET A 135 -0.37 -9.57 1.48
CA MET A 135 -1.68 -10.20 1.38
C MET A 135 -2.65 -9.43 0.47
N ALA A 136 -2.73 -8.11 0.63
CA ALA A 136 -3.63 -7.28 -0.19
C ALA A 136 -3.20 -7.24 -1.67
N SER A 137 -1.90 -7.40 -1.94
CA SER A 137 -1.36 -7.41 -3.31
C SER A 137 -1.45 -8.78 -3.99
N ALA A 138 -1.72 -9.85 -3.22
CA ALA A 138 -1.74 -11.20 -3.76
C ALA A 138 -2.92 -11.41 -4.73
N PRO A 139 -2.70 -12.02 -5.91
CA PRO A 139 -3.77 -12.27 -6.88
C PRO A 139 -4.84 -13.24 -6.33
N GLU A 140 -4.49 -14.10 -5.39
CA GLU A 140 -5.40 -15.03 -4.72
C GLU A 140 -6.30 -14.33 -3.69
N MET A 141 -5.96 -13.11 -3.26
CA MET A 141 -6.76 -12.37 -2.30
C MET A 141 -8.10 -11.94 -2.92
N GLU A 142 -9.19 -12.35 -2.27
CA GLU A 142 -10.55 -11.96 -2.65
C GLU A 142 -10.95 -10.68 -1.94
N SER A 143 -11.55 -9.75 -2.68
CA SER A 143 -12.10 -8.51 -2.11
C SER A 143 -13.18 -8.75 -1.06
N LYS A 144 -13.89 -9.88 -1.13
CA LYS A 144 -14.85 -10.30 -0.11
C LYS A 144 -14.19 -10.54 1.25
N LEU A 145 -12.98 -11.12 1.29
CA LEU A 145 -12.23 -11.31 2.53
C LEU A 145 -11.78 -9.96 3.10
N LEU A 146 -11.21 -9.08 2.26
CA LEU A 146 -10.84 -7.72 2.67
C LEU A 146 -12.03 -6.92 3.21
N SER A 147 -13.19 -7.06 2.56
CA SER A 147 -14.45 -6.42 2.96
C SER A 147 -14.98 -6.89 4.32
N GLN A 148 -14.66 -8.13 4.73
CA GLN A 148 -15.03 -8.64 6.05
C GLN A 148 -14.19 -8.04 7.18
N LEU A 149 -12.96 -7.59 6.89
CA LEU A 149 -12.06 -6.99 7.86
C LEU A 149 -12.53 -5.60 8.31
N LYS A 150 -13.19 -4.84 7.41
CA LYS A 150 -13.65 -3.45 7.66
C LYS A 150 -12.54 -2.51 8.15
N VAL A 151 -11.38 -2.59 7.50
CA VAL A 151 -10.15 -1.89 7.91
C VAL A 151 -9.79 -0.69 7.04
N ALA A 152 -10.58 -0.33 6.00
CA ALA A 152 -10.22 0.76 5.08
C ALA A 152 -9.96 2.08 5.82
N ARG A 153 -10.88 2.46 6.72
CA ARG A 153 -10.70 3.63 7.61
C ARG A 153 -9.45 3.53 8.48
N ARG A 154 -9.12 2.32 8.98
CA ARG A 154 -7.97 2.13 9.87
C ARG A 154 -6.64 2.22 9.12
N ILE A 155 -6.59 1.74 7.89
CA ILE A 155 -5.46 1.93 6.98
C ILE A 155 -5.29 3.44 6.68
N GLY A 156 -6.39 4.14 6.43
CA GLY A 156 -6.38 5.59 6.30
C GLY A 156 -5.83 6.32 7.53
N ASN A 157 -6.28 5.95 8.72
CA ASN A 157 -5.76 6.49 9.98
C ASN A 157 -4.27 6.18 10.17
N LEU A 158 -3.79 4.99 9.76
CA LEU A 158 -2.37 4.65 9.78
C LEU A 158 -1.58 5.58 8.86
N LEU A 159 -2.06 5.85 7.65
CA LEU A 159 -1.43 6.80 6.73
C LEU A 159 -1.33 8.20 7.34
N GLU A 160 -2.41 8.69 7.95
CA GLU A 160 -2.43 9.97 8.67
C GLU A 160 -1.44 10.01 9.82
N PHE A 161 -1.37 8.92 10.60
CA PHE A 161 -0.47 8.80 11.73
C PHE A 161 1.00 8.79 11.28
N VAL A 162 1.34 7.94 10.32
CA VAL A 162 2.70 7.82 9.73
C VAL A 162 3.16 9.16 9.16
N TYR A 163 2.29 9.85 8.43
CA TYR A 163 2.58 11.18 7.90
C TYR A 163 2.74 12.24 9.00
N ALA A 164 1.85 12.27 10.00
CA ALA A 164 1.89 13.26 11.07
C ALA A 164 3.07 13.05 12.04
N LYS A 165 3.60 11.83 12.13
CA LYS A 165 4.73 11.45 12.98
C LYS A 165 6.06 11.38 12.25
N ASP A 166 6.08 11.65 10.95
CA ASP A 166 7.29 11.63 10.12
C ASP A 166 8.01 10.27 10.17
N MET A 167 7.24 9.18 10.10
CA MET A 167 7.76 7.81 10.13
C MET A 167 8.17 7.37 8.72
N GLU A 168 9.31 7.86 8.24
CA GLU A 168 9.82 7.63 6.86
C GLU A 168 9.79 6.13 6.46
N ASP A 169 10.31 5.24 7.30
CA ASP A 169 10.36 3.78 7.04
C ASP A 169 8.97 3.13 6.83
N PHE A 170 7.91 3.77 7.33
CA PHE A 170 6.54 3.27 7.21
C PHE A 170 5.80 3.86 6.02
N LEU A 171 6.27 4.97 5.46
CA LEU A 171 5.50 5.77 4.51
C LEU A 171 5.24 5.01 3.22
N GLU A 172 6.29 4.46 2.61
CA GLU A 172 6.18 3.67 1.38
C GLU A 172 5.35 2.39 1.58
N PRO A 173 5.60 1.54 2.61
CA PRO A 173 4.76 0.38 2.87
C PRO A 173 3.28 0.72 3.10
N THR A 174 3.00 1.82 3.81
CA THR A 174 1.62 2.25 4.11
C THR A 174 0.91 2.76 2.87
N LEU A 175 1.59 3.55 2.04
CA LEU A 175 1.08 3.99 0.74
C LEU A 175 0.85 2.80 -0.21
N GLY A 176 1.78 1.84 -0.22
CA GLY A 176 1.61 0.58 -0.94
C GLY A 176 0.36 -0.17 -0.50
N LEU A 177 0.10 -0.24 0.82
CA LEU A 177 -1.08 -0.90 1.37
C LEU A 177 -2.38 -0.20 0.96
N CYS A 178 -2.42 1.14 1.02
CA CYS A 178 -3.52 1.94 0.48
C CYS A 178 -3.77 1.61 -1.00
N ARG A 179 -2.70 1.62 -1.81
CA ARG A 179 -2.75 1.32 -3.25
C ARG A 179 -3.31 -0.07 -3.51
N ALA A 180 -2.83 -1.08 -2.79
CA ALA A 180 -3.28 -2.47 -2.95
C ALA A 180 -4.79 -2.60 -2.66
N PHE A 181 -5.27 -2.04 -1.55
CA PHE A 181 -6.70 -2.04 -1.21
C PHE A 181 -7.56 -1.36 -2.29
N LEU A 182 -7.10 -0.22 -2.80
CA LEU A 182 -7.84 0.52 -3.83
C LEU A 182 -7.85 -0.26 -5.16
N LEU A 183 -6.75 -0.90 -5.55
CA LEU A 183 -6.70 -1.75 -6.74
C LEU A 183 -7.62 -2.97 -6.63
N CYS A 184 -7.66 -3.61 -5.46
CA CYS A 184 -8.61 -4.68 -5.17
C CYS A 184 -10.05 -4.22 -5.32
N SER A 185 -10.35 -2.98 -4.92
CA SER A 185 -11.70 -2.41 -5.00
C SER A 185 -12.15 -2.06 -6.41
N VAL A 186 -11.23 -1.63 -7.28
CA VAL A 186 -11.53 -1.22 -8.67
C VAL A 186 -11.56 -2.45 -9.62
N GLY A 187 -11.34 -3.67 -9.11
CA GLY A 187 -11.30 -4.90 -9.92
C GLY A 187 -10.08 -5.00 -10.83
N SER A 188 -9.12 -4.09 -10.70
CA SER A 188 -7.94 -4.01 -11.57
C SER A 188 -6.76 -4.77 -10.96
N LYS A 189 -6.79 -6.11 -11.00
CA LYS A 189 -5.60 -6.93 -10.67
C LYS A 189 -4.47 -6.78 -11.72
N ARG A 190 -4.76 -6.14 -12.87
CA ARG A 190 -3.78 -5.82 -13.94
C ARG A 190 -2.83 -4.65 -13.60
N GLY A 191 -2.98 -4.00 -12.45
CA GLY A 191 -2.16 -2.86 -12.00
C GLY A 191 -1.07 -3.20 -10.98
N LEU A 192 -0.82 -4.48 -10.68
CA LEU A 192 0.19 -4.91 -9.71
C LEU A 192 1.64 -4.70 -10.21
N ALA A 193 1.86 -4.54 -11.52
CA ALA A 193 3.11 -4.07 -12.08
C ALA A 193 3.06 -2.55 -12.25
N TYR A 194 4.10 -1.83 -11.80
CA TYR A 194 4.31 -0.41 -12.07
C TYR A 194 4.08 -0.11 -13.55
N LYS A 195 2.91 0.43 -13.89
CA LYS A 195 2.67 0.96 -15.23
C LYS A 195 3.10 2.41 -15.24
N ILE A 196 4.07 2.69 -16.11
CA ILE A 196 4.53 4.03 -16.49
C ILE A 196 3.40 4.82 -17.17
N GLU A 197 2.36 4.14 -17.68
CA GLU A 197 1.16 4.79 -18.22
C GLU A 197 0.06 4.92 -17.16
N PRO A 198 -0.52 6.12 -16.99
CA PRO A 198 -1.61 6.29 -16.07
C PRO A 198 -2.79 5.46 -16.59
N ALA A 199 -3.30 4.52 -15.79
CA ALA A 199 -4.61 3.96 -16.04
C ALA A 199 -5.63 5.10 -15.85
N LEU A 200 -5.82 5.91 -16.89
CA LEU A 200 -6.63 7.12 -16.84
C LEU A 200 -8.06 6.80 -16.42
N LEU A 201 -8.71 7.78 -15.79
CA LEU A 201 -10.14 7.76 -15.54
C LEU A 201 -10.81 7.73 -16.92
N ASN A 202 -11.43 6.61 -17.30
CA ASN A 202 -12.04 6.47 -18.62
C ASN A 202 -13.09 7.59 -18.82
N ASP A 203 -13.05 8.26 -19.98
CA ASP A 203 -13.91 9.42 -20.29
C ASP A 203 -15.36 9.05 -20.65
N SER A 204 -15.75 7.78 -20.52
CA SER A 204 -17.05 7.28 -20.93
C SER A 204 -17.95 6.99 -19.73
N SER A 205 -19.17 7.51 -19.84
CA SER A 205 -20.42 7.29 -19.09
C SER A 205 -20.79 5.82 -18.86
N SER A 206 -19.89 5.04 -18.28
CA SER A 206 -20.09 3.62 -18.01
C SER A 206 -20.65 3.42 -16.61
N GLU A 207 -21.86 3.94 -16.41
CA GLU A 207 -22.84 3.37 -15.44
C GLU A 207 -23.32 1.97 -15.89
N ALA A 208 -22.73 1.41 -16.94
CA ALA A 208 -23.01 0.08 -17.47
C ALA A 208 -21.95 -0.97 -17.08
N SER A 209 -21.25 -0.80 -15.95
CA SER A 209 -20.63 -1.95 -15.28
C SER A 209 -21.75 -2.75 -14.60
N THR A 210 -22.03 -3.92 -15.17
CA THR A 210 -23.06 -4.87 -14.79
C THR A 210 -23.11 -5.13 -13.28
N ALA A 211 -24.28 -5.57 -12.77
CA ALA A 211 -24.49 -5.99 -11.39
C ALA A 211 -23.49 -7.06 -10.86
N ALA A 212 -22.63 -7.61 -11.72
CA ALA A 212 -21.53 -8.49 -11.37
C ALA A 212 -20.32 -7.75 -10.74
N ASP A 213 -20.03 -6.51 -11.11
CA ASP A 213 -18.86 -5.76 -10.62
C ASP A 213 -19.05 -5.23 -9.19
N GLN A 214 -20.30 -4.98 -8.77
CA GLN A 214 -20.62 -4.58 -7.39
C GLN A 214 -20.34 -5.67 -6.35
N LEU A 215 -20.29 -6.95 -6.76
CA LEU A 215 -20.01 -8.08 -5.86
C LEU A 215 -18.52 -8.21 -5.51
N GLN A 216 -17.63 -7.53 -6.24
CA GLN A 216 -16.18 -7.63 -6.07
C GLN A 216 -15.55 -6.38 -5.45
N CYS A 217 -16.33 -5.42 -4.97
CA CYS A 217 -15.82 -4.20 -4.32
C CYS A 217 -15.64 -4.38 -2.80
N ILE A 218 -14.63 -3.70 -2.23
CA ILE A 218 -14.45 -3.62 -0.77
C ILE A 218 -15.52 -2.67 -0.21
N ARG A 219 -16.34 -3.12 0.74
CA ARG A 219 -17.57 -2.40 1.12
C ARG A 219 -17.32 -1.07 1.83
N ASP A 220 -16.24 -0.99 2.58
CA ASP A 220 -15.83 0.18 3.37
C ASP A 220 -14.80 1.06 2.63
N ILE A 221 -14.54 0.81 1.34
CA ILE A 221 -13.51 1.55 0.58
C ILE A 221 -13.78 3.06 0.52
N ALA A 222 -15.05 3.48 0.65
CA ALA A 222 -15.46 4.87 0.67
C ALA A 222 -14.81 5.67 1.81
N ASP A 223 -14.41 5.00 2.90
CA ASP A 223 -13.74 5.64 4.04
C ASP A 223 -12.38 6.27 3.64
N PHE A 224 -11.71 5.76 2.60
CA PHE A 224 -10.47 6.35 2.06
C PHE A 224 -10.67 7.76 1.50
N GLY A 225 -11.90 8.18 1.17
CA GLY A 225 -12.19 9.54 0.70
C GLY A 225 -11.75 10.61 1.70
N SER A 226 -11.76 10.29 3.00
CA SER A 226 -11.27 11.19 4.05
C SER A 226 -9.76 11.44 4.00
N ASN A 227 -8.99 10.50 3.45
CA ASN A 227 -7.52 10.56 3.41
C ASN A 227 -6.98 11.24 2.14
N VAL A 228 -7.84 11.66 1.21
CA VAL A 228 -7.41 12.38 -0.02
C VAL A 228 -6.54 13.59 0.31
N GLY A 229 -6.81 14.28 1.41
CA GLY A 229 -5.99 15.39 1.87
C GLY A 229 -4.54 15.00 2.16
N VAL A 230 -4.28 13.84 2.78
CA VAL A 230 -2.91 13.36 3.05
C VAL A 230 -2.27 12.81 1.78
N LEU A 231 -3.03 12.09 0.94
CA LEU A 231 -2.54 11.62 -0.36
C LEU A 231 -2.09 12.79 -1.25
N LEU A 232 -2.83 13.90 -1.27
CA LEU A 232 -2.42 15.12 -1.98
C LEU A 232 -1.16 15.74 -1.37
N ALA A 233 -1.02 15.76 -0.04
CA ALA A 233 0.20 16.27 0.59
C ALA A 233 1.42 15.43 0.21
N LEU A 234 1.29 14.11 0.25
CA LEU A 234 2.34 13.15 -0.14
C LEU A 234 2.65 13.17 -1.63
N SER A 235 1.67 13.48 -2.49
CA SER A 235 1.90 13.72 -3.92
C SER A 235 2.80 14.94 -4.17
N GLY A 236 2.94 15.84 -3.20
CA GLY A 236 3.88 16.96 -3.23
C GLY A 236 5.25 16.68 -2.61
N SER A 237 5.54 15.43 -2.22
CA SER A 237 6.83 15.05 -1.61
C SER A 237 7.99 15.17 -2.60
N ASP A 238 9.19 15.44 -2.09
CA ASP A 238 10.44 15.41 -2.86
C ASP A 238 10.87 13.97 -3.21
N GLU A 239 10.38 12.98 -2.45
CA GLU A 239 10.60 11.56 -2.75
C GLU A 239 9.74 11.08 -3.91
N ALA A 240 10.39 10.86 -5.07
CA ALA A 240 9.70 10.52 -6.31
C ALA A 240 8.78 9.28 -6.20
N ASN A 241 9.18 8.26 -5.43
CA ASN A 241 8.39 7.04 -5.25
C ASN A 241 7.12 7.28 -4.42
N VAL A 242 7.27 7.97 -3.28
CA VAL A 242 6.15 8.39 -2.42
C VAL A 242 5.16 9.25 -3.19
N ALA A 243 5.67 10.24 -3.93
CA ALA A 243 4.85 11.13 -4.74
C ALA A 243 4.12 10.39 -5.88
N ASP A 244 4.78 9.42 -6.53
CA ASP A 244 4.19 8.60 -7.58
C ASP A 244 3.04 7.73 -7.03
N ILE A 245 3.30 6.94 -5.97
CA ILE A 245 2.30 6.07 -5.34
C ILE A 245 1.12 6.89 -4.80
N ALA A 246 1.39 8.01 -4.12
CA ALA A 246 0.35 8.85 -3.56
C ALA A 246 -0.55 9.46 -4.64
N SER A 247 0.03 9.94 -5.75
CA SER A 247 -0.73 10.51 -6.86
C SER A 247 -1.56 9.46 -7.61
N GLU A 248 -1.07 8.22 -7.70
CA GLU A 248 -1.86 7.10 -8.21
C GLU A 248 -3.02 6.75 -7.26
N CYS A 249 -2.76 6.70 -5.95
CA CYS A 249 -3.80 6.50 -4.94
C CYS A 249 -4.92 7.54 -5.06
N VAL A 250 -4.61 8.83 -5.27
CA VAL A 250 -5.65 9.86 -5.50
C VAL A 250 -6.62 9.46 -6.64
N LEU A 251 -6.08 9.00 -7.77
CA LEU A 251 -6.91 8.53 -8.88
C LEU A 251 -7.69 7.27 -8.54
N LEU A 252 -7.08 6.33 -7.83
CA LEU A 252 -7.72 5.07 -7.44
C LEU A 252 -8.86 5.31 -6.44
N VAL A 253 -8.71 6.23 -5.48
CA VAL A 253 -9.80 6.63 -4.57
C VAL A 253 -10.94 7.30 -5.36
N LEU A 254 -10.63 8.16 -6.34
CA LEU A 254 -11.65 8.74 -7.24
C LEU A 254 -12.40 7.69 -8.08
N LYS A 255 -11.75 6.57 -8.42
CA LYS A 255 -12.41 5.42 -9.09
C LYS A 255 -13.25 4.60 -8.12
N ALA A 256 -12.71 4.29 -6.96
CA ALA A 256 -13.32 3.37 -5.99
C ALA A 256 -14.47 4.01 -5.21
N ALA A 257 -14.35 5.29 -4.89
CA ALA A 257 -15.31 6.06 -4.08
C ALA A 257 -15.51 7.47 -4.65
N PRO A 258 -16.12 7.63 -5.85
CA PRO A 258 -16.15 8.90 -6.57
C PRO A 258 -16.68 10.09 -5.76
N ARG A 259 -17.72 9.88 -4.96
CA ARG A 259 -18.40 10.96 -4.22
C ARG A 259 -17.56 11.45 -3.03
N GLU A 260 -17.09 10.53 -2.21
CA GLU A 260 -16.28 10.82 -1.02
C GLU A 260 -14.92 11.39 -1.43
N ALA A 261 -14.31 10.80 -2.47
CA ALA A 261 -13.05 11.27 -3.03
C ALA A 261 -13.16 12.69 -3.61
N THR A 262 -14.23 12.98 -4.37
CA THR A 262 -14.47 14.32 -4.93
C THR A 262 -14.62 15.35 -3.82
N THR A 263 -15.33 15.00 -2.74
CA THR A 263 -15.43 15.85 -1.55
C THR A 263 -14.06 16.12 -0.93
N GLY A 264 -13.27 15.06 -0.70
CA GLY A 264 -11.92 15.18 -0.15
C GLY A 264 -10.98 15.99 -1.05
N PHE A 265 -11.08 15.83 -2.37
CA PHE A 265 -10.23 16.52 -3.34
C PHE A 265 -10.55 18.02 -3.41
N LEU A 266 -11.83 18.38 -3.60
CA LEU A 266 -12.24 19.78 -3.76
C LEU A 266 -12.13 20.61 -2.47
N THR A 267 -12.20 19.97 -1.30
CA THR A 267 -11.91 20.65 -0.01
C THR A 267 -10.42 20.88 0.21
N ASN A 268 -9.54 20.21 -0.57
CA ASN A 268 -8.09 20.30 -0.47
C ASN A 268 -7.44 20.98 -1.69
N LEU A 269 -8.18 21.84 -2.42
CA LEU A 269 -7.64 22.60 -3.56
C LEU A 269 -6.34 23.38 -3.26
N PRO A 270 -6.11 23.98 -2.07
CA PRO A 270 -4.83 24.63 -1.78
C PRO A 270 -3.61 23.70 -1.97
N LYS A 271 -3.75 22.40 -1.68
CA LYS A 271 -2.68 21.41 -1.89
C LYS A 271 -2.50 21.12 -3.38
N VAL A 272 -3.59 21.06 -4.14
CA VAL A 272 -3.55 20.92 -5.60
C VAL A 272 -2.80 22.10 -6.22
N SER A 273 -3.13 23.33 -5.85
CA SER A 273 -2.42 24.54 -6.28
C SER A 273 -0.91 24.45 -6.00
N ALA A 274 -0.53 24.02 -4.78
CA ALA A 274 0.87 23.86 -4.40
C ALA A 274 1.62 22.83 -5.26
N ILE A 275 1.01 21.68 -5.56
CA ILE A 275 1.60 20.66 -6.44
C ILE A 275 1.76 21.20 -7.87
N LEU A 276 0.77 21.94 -8.37
CA LEU A 276 0.83 22.52 -9.72
C LEU A 276 1.89 23.64 -9.83
N GLU A 277 2.16 24.37 -8.73
CA GLU A 277 3.17 25.43 -8.66
C GLU A 277 4.60 24.91 -8.51
N SER A 278 4.80 23.81 -7.77
CA SER A 278 6.14 23.19 -7.56
C SER A 278 6.79 22.72 -8.88
N ARG A 279 5.99 22.67 -9.96
CA ARG A 279 6.36 22.54 -11.38
C ARG A 279 7.58 23.34 -11.83
N ARG A 280 8.00 24.41 -11.15
CA ARG A 280 9.20 25.18 -11.53
C ARG A 280 10.53 24.39 -11.39
N ARG A 281 10.52 23.13 -10.90
CA ARG A 281 11.74 22.36 -10.57
C ARG A 281 11.86 20.93 -11.15
N GLY A 282 11.09 20.55 -12.19
CA GLY A 282 11.35 19.29 -12.93
C GLY A 282 10.61 18.03 -12.45
N VAL A 283 9.38 18.18 -11.94
CA VAL A 283 8.48 17.08 -11.54
C VAL A 283 8.17 16.14 -12.73
N PRO A 284 8.06 14.81 -12.53
CA PRO A 284 7.66 13.88 -13.58
C PRO A 284 6.31 14.25 -14.23
N CYS A 285 6.25 14.26 -15.56
CA CYS A 285 5.04 14.63 -16.33
C CYS A 285 3.80 13.81 -15.94
N LEU A 286 4.02 12.57 -15.49
CA LEU A 286 2.96 11.63 -15.11
C LEU A 286 2.16 12.08 -13.89
N LEU A 287 2.83 12.53 -12.83
CA LEU A 287 2.16 12.99 -11.61
C LEU A 287 1.24 14.18 -11.90
N LEU A 288 1.77 15.15 -12.65
CA LEU A 288 1.02 16.34 -13.05
C LEU A 288 -0.23 15.95 -13.87
N GLN A 289 -0.07 15.02 -14.81
CA GLN A 289 -1.18 14.48 -15.58
C GLN A 289 -2.23 13.84 -14.64
N ARG A 290 -1.82 13.01 -13.67
CA ARG A 290 -2.75 12.39 -12.70
C ARG A 290 -3.52 13.44 -11.90
N ILE A 291 -2.85 14.48 -11.40
CA ILE A 291 -3.48 15.56 -10.63
C ILE A 291 -4.47 16.37 -11.49
N LEU A 292 -4.11 16.68 -12.73
CA LEU A 292 -5.01 17.36 -13.66
C LEU A 292 -6.24 16.51 -14.00
N HIS A 293 -6.07 15.22 -14.27
CA HIS A 293 -7.21 14.32 -14.47
C HIS A 293 -8.08 14.20 -13.22
N ALA A 294 -7.48 14.14 -12.03
CA ALA A 294 -8.21 14.11 -10.76
C ALA A 294 -9.04 15.39 -10.57
N LEU A 295 -8.49 16.56 -10.91
CA LEU A 295 -9.19 17.84 -10.85
C LEU A 295 -10.35 17.89 -11.85
N ALA A 296 -10.11 17.59 -13.13
CA ALA A 296 -11.16 17.56 -14.15
C ALA A 296 -12.30 16.62 -13.75
N TYR A 297 -11.97 15.40 -13.29
CA TYR A 297 -12.95 14.43 -12.84
C TYR A 297 -13.76 14.93 -11.63
N SER A 298 -13.09 15.51 -10.63
CA SER A 298 -13.75 16.04 -9.44
C SER A 298 -14.71 17.18 -9.79
N CYS A 299 -14.32 18.09 -10.68
CA CYS A 299 -15.20 19.16 -11.17
C CYS A 299 -16.40 18.59 -11.92
N ARG A 300 -16.18 17.60 -12.79
CA ARG A 300 -17.25 16.91 -13.52
C ARG A 300 -18.21 16.23 -12.54
N GLN A 301 -17.71 15.54 -11.52
CA GLN A 301 -18.55 14.86 -10.53
C GLN A 301 -19.35 15.80 -9.65
N TYR A 302 -18.75 16.92 -9.24
CA TYR A 302 -19.47 17.97 -8.52
C TYR A 302 -20.69 18.45 -9.30
N LEU A 303 -20.53 18.70 -10.59
CA LEU A 303 -21.59 19.19 -11.47
C LEU A 303 -22.63 18.11 -11.79
N SER A 304 -22.21 16.90 -12.15
CA SER A 304 -23.12 15.82 -12.57
C SER A 304 -24.01 15.33 -11.43
N HIS A 305 -23.51 15.38 -10.19
CA HIS A 305 -24.24 14.92 -9.00
C HIS A 305 -24.81 16.06 -8.14
N ALA A 306 -24.73 17.30 -8.61
CA ALA A 306 -25.20 18.50 -7.90
C ALA A 306 -24.75 18.52 -6.42
N MET A 307 -23.45 18.27 -6.21
CA MET A 307 -22.90 18.16 -4.86
C MET A 307 -23.01 19.50 -4.13
N ILE A 308 -23.49 19.47 -2.88
CA ILE A 308 -23.56 20.66 -2.03
C ILE A 308 -22.25 20.73 -1.24
N LEU A 309 -21.22 21.34 -1.84
CA LEU A 309 -19.90 21.51 -1.25
C LEU A 309 -19.41 22.94 -1.45
N SER A 310 -18.91 23.57 -0.39
CA SER A 310 -18.26 24.88 -0.51
C SER A 310 -16.88 24.69 -1.13
N ILE A 311 -16.65 25.33 -2.29
CA ILE A 311 -15.37 25.31 -2.99
C ILE A 311 -14.71 26.68 -2.86
N ALA A 312 -13.40 26.68 -2.61
CA ALA A 312 -12.59 27.88 -2.52
C ALA A 312 -12.42 28.54 -3.90
N VAL A 313 -13.27 29.53 -4.22
CA VAL A 313 -13.27 30.24 -5.52
C VAL A 313 -11.91 30.89 -5.82
N ASN A 314 -11.24 31.41 -4.80
CA ASN A 314 -9.89 31.98 -4.91
C ASN A 314 -8.87 30.93 -5.38
N GLU A 315 -8.96 29.69 -4.91
CA GLU A 315 -8.08 28.59 -5.34
C GLU A 315 -8.40 28.16 -6.78
N ILE A 316 -9.67 28.17 -7.19
CA ILE A 316 -10.04 27.93 -8.60
C ILE A 316 -9.36 28.96 -9.51
N SER A 317 -9.50 30.26 -9.20
CA SER A 317 -8.87 31.32 -9.99
C SER A 317 -7.34 31.20 -9.99
N ARG A 318 -6.73 30.80 -8.87
CA ARG A 318 -5.29 30.54 -8.80
C ARG A 318 -4.87 29.39 -9.72
N ILE A 319 -5.62 28.29 -9.72
CA ILE A 319 -5.37 27.15 -10.62
C ILE A 319 -5.51 27.56 -12.09
N GLU A 320 -6.52 28.36 -12.45
CA GLU A 320 -6.68 28.88 -13.81
C GLU A 320 -5.46 29.70 -14.27
N VAL A 321 -4.91 30.53 -13.38
CA VAL A 321 -3.68 31.29 -13.65
C VAL A 321 -2.50 30.33 -13.89
N ILE A 322 -2.30 29.33 -13.02
CA ILE A 322 -1.23 28.33 -13.17
C ILE A 322 -1.38 27.57 -14.51
N LEU A 323 -2.61 27.19 -14.88
CA LEU A 323 -2.92 26.52 -16.15
C LEU A 323 -2.66 27.42 -17.37
N SER A 324 -2.84 28.73 -17.23
CA SER A 324 -2.51 29.67 -18.31
C SER A 324 -1.00 29.81 -18.54
N GLU A 325 -0.18 29.63 -17.49
CA GLU A 325 1.28 29.56 -17.58
C GLU A 325 1.77 28.19 -18.11
N LEU A 326 0.92 27.17 -18.05
CA LEU A 326 1.15 25.81 -18.58
C LEU A 326 1.06 25.71 -20.11
N LYS A 327 0.69 26.78 -20.84
CA LYS A 327 0.35 26.82 -22.28
C LYS A 327 1.39 26.24 -23.27
N ASN A 328 2.63 25.96 -22.85
CA ASN A 328 3.60 25.17 -23.62
C ASN A 328 3.90 23.84 -22.90
N PRO A 329 2.95 22.88 -22.85
CA PRO A 329 3.17 21.58 -22.23
C PRO A 329 4.19 20.76 -23.02
N SER A 330 5.07 20.06 -22.31
CA SER A 330 6.18 19.30 -22.91
C SER A 330 5.72 18.05 -23.68
N THR A 331 4.49 17.58 -23.43
CA THR A 331 3.92 16.36 -24.03
C THR A 331 2.46 16.58 -24.46
N PRO A 332 1.97 15.87 -25.50
CA PRO A 332 0.59 15.98 -25.96
C PRO A 332 -0.43 15.52 -24.91
N ASP A 333 -0.10 14.51 -24.10
CA ASP A 333 -1.00 14.00 -23.05
C ASP A 333 -1.23 15.04 -21.95
N LEU A 334 -0.18 15.77 -21.58
CA LEU A 334 -0.29 16.89 -20.63
C LEU A 334 -1.11 18.04 -21.23
N ALA A 335 -0.95 18.33 -22.52
CA ALA A 335 -1.75 19.34 -23.21
C ALA A 335 -3.25 19.00 -23.17
N ASN A 336 -3.58 17.74 -23.45
CA ASN A 336 -4.96 17.23 -23.38
C ASN A 336 -5.52 17.34 -21.96
N ALA A 337 -4.75 16.93 -20.94
CA ALA A 337 -5.17 17.05 -19.54
C ALA A 337 -5.45 18.50 -19.13
N VAL A 338 -4.60 19.46 -19.54
CA VAL A 338 -4.82 20.89 -19.28
C VAL A 338 -6.09 21.39 -19.96
N LEU A 339 -6.31 21.05 -21.24
CA LEU A 339 -7.52 21.46 -21.98
C LEU A 339 -8.80 20.92 -21.32
N LEU A 340 -8.78 19.67 -20.85
CA LEU A 340 -9.90 19.06 -20.14
C LEU A 340 -10.21 19.82 -18.84
N VAL A 341 -9.18 20.11 -18.02
CA VAL A 341 -9.36 20.86 -16.77
C VAL A 341 -9.91 22.25 -17.03
N VAL A 342 -9.38 22.99 -18.01
CA VAL A 342 -9.85 24.34 -18.35
C VAL A 342 -11.33 24.32 -18.72
N SER A 343 -11.78 23.34 -19.51
CA SER A 343 -13.19 23.16 -19.86
C SER A 343 -14.07 22.92 -18.63
N GLU A 344 -13.66 22.01 -17.72
CA GLU A 344 -14.46 21.67 -16.54
C GLU A 344 -14.47 22.81 -15.49
N LEU A 345 -13.37 23.55 -15.32
CA LEU A 345 -13.31 24.72 -14.44
C LEU A 345 -14.21 25.85 -14.94
N GLN A 346 -14.25 26.11 -16.25
CA GLN A 346 -15.17 27.08 -16.83
C GLN A 346 -16.64 26.73 -16.60
N ARG A 347 -16.98 25.43 -16.63
CA ARG A 347 -18.32 24.96 -16.29
C ARG A 347 -18.60 25.14 -14.81
N LEU A 348 -17.65 24.83 -13.95
CA LEU A 348 -17.77 24.97 -12.49
C LEU A 348 -18.00 26.43 -12.09
N HIS A 349 -17.24 27.37 -12.66
CA HIS A 349 -17.36 28.82 -12.40
C HIS A 349 -18.73 29.41 -12.78
N ARG A 350 -19.49 28.75 -13.67
CA ARG A 350 -20.86 29.18 -14.02
C ARG A 350 -21.90 28.72 -13.01
N CYS A 351 -21.54 27.80 -12.11
CA CYS A 351 -22.45 27.13 -11.18
C CYS A 351 -22.20 27.46 -9.71
N ILE A 352 -21.03 28.01 -9.38
CA ILE A 352 -20.66 28.57 -8.06
C ILE A 352 -20.77 30.08 -8.11
#